data_AF-A0A941L620-F1
#
_entry.id   AF-A0A941L620-F1
#
_cell.length_a   1.000
_cell.length_b   1.000
_cell.length_c   1.000
_cell.angle_alpha   90.00
_cell.angle_beta   90.00
_cell.angle_gamma   90.00
#
_symmetry.space_group_name_H-M   'P 1'
#
loop_
_entity.id
_entity.type
_entity.pdbx_description
1 polymer ?
#
loop_
_entity_poly.entity_id
_entity_poly.type
_entity_poly.pdbx_seq_one_letter_code
_entity_poly.pdbx_strand_id
1 'polypeptide(L)' 'MSSSIGRNDACHCGSGKKYKNCCLKKDKSSMKSNIGVGLLIVVVLLGLWLLGTAISKDDGAIDCPVGKTWSQAHQHCH' A
#
# COMPACT_ATOMS: atom_id res chain seq x y z
N MET A 1 -37.66 -9.55 -9.67
CA MET A 1 -37.53 -8.70 -10.87
C MET A 1 -36.75 -7.45 -10.47
N SER A 2 -35.46 -7.38 -10.80
CA SER A 2 -34.65 -6.18 -10.56
C SER A 2 -35.01 -5.15 -11.61
N SER A 3 -35.87 -4.19 -11.26
CA SER A 3 -36.28 -3.09 -12.15
C SER A 3 -35.13 -2.09 -12.26
N SER A 4 -34.05 -2.49 -12.93
CA SER A 4 -32.95 -1.59 -13.25
C SER A 4 -33.45 -0.56 -14.27
N ILE A 5 -33.73 0.65 -13.80
CA ILE A 5 -34.09 1.77 -14.67
C ILE A 5 -33.04 1.94 -15.77
N GLY A 6 -33.47 1.91 -17.03
CA GLY A 6 -32.59 1.99 -18.19
C GLY A 6 -31.94 3.36 -18.30
N ARG A 7 -30.71 3.42 -18.84
CA ARG A 7 -29.94 4.67 -18.97
C ARG A 7 -30.68 5.78 -19.72
N ASN A 8 -31.54 5.44 -20.67
CA ASN A 8 -32.30 6.41 -21.46
C ASN A 8 -33.69 6.73 -20.89
N ASP A 9 -34.16 6.01 -19.87
CA ASP A 9 -35.51 6.17 -19.31
C ASP A 9 -35.65 7.47 -18.53
N ALA A 10 -36.89 7.91 -18.29
CA ALA A 10 -37.16 9.07 -17.44
C ALA A 10 -36.62 8.84 -16.02
N CYS A 11 -35.93 9.83 -15.46
CA CYS A 11 -35.31 9.67 -14.15
C CYS A 11 -36.35 9.62 -13.02
N HIS A 12 -36.18 8.66 -12.11
CA HIS A 12 -37.10 8.42 -10.97
C HIS A 12 -37.17 9.57 -9.94
N CYS A 13 -36.29 10.58 -10.03
CA CYS A 13 -36.32 11.77 -9.18
C CYS A 13 -37.35 12.82 -9.61
N GLY A 14 -38.14 12.56 -10.66
CA GLY A 14 -39.18 13.48 -11.14
C GLY A 14 -38.66 14.65 -11.98
N SER A 15 -37.38 14.66 -12.38
CA SER A 15 -36.78 15.77 -13.13
C SER A 15 -37.19 15.87 -14.60
N GLY A 16 -37.89 14.86 -15.14
CA GLY A 16 -38.21 14.74 -16.57
C GLY A 16 -37.00 14.49 -17.49
N LYS A 17 -35.78 14.47 -16.96
CA LYS A 17 -34.55 14.22 -17.72
C LYS A 17 -34.29 12.71 -17.85
N LYS A 18 -33.55 12.30 -18.89
CA LYS A 18 -33.06 10.91 -19.03
C LYS A 18 -32.19 10.53 -17.83
N TYR A 19 -32.34 9.32 -17.29
CA TYR A 19 -31.63 8.82 -16.11
C TYR A 19 -30.11 9.00 -16.21
N LYS A 20 -29.51 8.71 -17.37
CA LYS A 20 -28.08 8.92 -17.63
C LYS A 20 -27.58 10.36 -17.48
N ASN A 21 -28.47 11.34 -17.68
CA ASN A 21 -28.18 12.77 -17.60
C ASN A 21 -28.66 13.37 -16.26
N CYS A 22 -29.11 12.54 -15.32
CA CYS A 22 -29.63 12.97 -14.02
C CYS A 22 -29.01 12.16 -12.88
N CYS A 23 -29.73 11.24 -12.24
CA CYS A 23 -29.24 10.53 -11.06
C CYS A 23 -28.13 9.51 -11.34
N LEU A 24 -27.94 9.03 -12.58
CA LEU A 24 -26.96 7.97 -12.88
C LEU A 24 -25.54 8.28 -12.36
N LYS A 25 -25.08 9.54 -12.44
CA LYS A 25 -23.75 9.91 -11.92
C LYS A 25 -23.69 9.84 -10.39
N LYS A 26 -24.77 10.25 -9.73
CA LYS A 26 -24.91 10.23 -8.27
C LYS A 26 -25.01 8.80 -7.76
N ASP A 27 -25.76 7.96 -8.46
CA ASP A 27 -25.94 6.54 -8.10
C ASP A 27 -24.68 5.71 -8.41
N LYS A 28 -23.95 6.05 -9.48
CA LYS A 28 -22.64 5.46 -9.78
C LYS A 28 -21.51 6.00 -8.90
N SER A 29 -21.75 7.06 -8.13
CA SER A 29 -20.80 7.56 -7.12
C SER A 29 -20.83 6.70 -5.86
N SER A 30 -21.04 5.39 -6.00
CA SER A 30 -20.64 4.39 -5.01
C SER A 30 -19.11 4.39 -4.93
N MET A 31 -18.60 5.38 -4.19
CA MET A 31 -17.30 5.48 -3.54
C MET A 31 -16.35 4.34 -3.91
N LYS A 32 -15.56 4.52 -4.98
CA LYS A 32 -14.47 3.61 -5.31
C LYS A 32 -13.37 3.81 -4.27
N SER A 33 -13.49 3.14 -3.13
CA SER A 33 -12.59 3.28 -2.01
C SER A 33 -11.27 2.60 -2.34
N ASN A 34 -10.26 3.39 -2.71
CA ASN A 34 -8.90 2.91 -2.94
C ASN A 34 -8.16 2.58 -1.63
N ILE A 35 -8.89 2.42 -0.50
CA ILE A 35 -8.34 2.06 0.81
C ILE A 35 -7.48 0.79 0.72
N GLY A 36 -7.89 -0.19 -0.11
CA GLY A 36 -7.14 -1.42 -0.31
C GLY A 36 -5.76 -1.17 -0.91
N VAL A 37 -5.66 -0.29 -1.90
CA VAL A 37 -4.39 0.08 -2.53
C VAL A 37 -3.48 0.82 -1.54
N GLY A 38 -4.05 1.73 -0.75
CA GLY A 38 -3.32 2.41 0.32
C GLY A 38 -2.76 1.46 1.37
N LEU A 39 -3.56 0.49 1.83
CA LEU A 39 -3.13 -0.53 2.78
C LEU A 39 -1.99 -1.41 2.22
N LEU A 40 -2.09 -1.82 0.95
CA LEU A 40 -1.03 -2.62 0.33
C LEU A 40 0.30 -1.86 0.23
N ILE A 41 0.25 -0.57 -0.13
CA ILE A 41 1.45 0.28 -0.17
C ILE A 41 2.09 0.37 1.21
N VAL A 42 1.30 0.61 2.27
CA VAL A 42 1.82 0.69 3.64
C VAL A 42 2.46 -0.62 4.09
N VAL A 43 1.82 -1.77 3.81
CA VAL A 43 2.37 -3.09 4.16
C VAL A 43 3.69 -3.35 3.42
N VAL A 44 3.78 -3.01 2.13
CA VAL A 44 5.01 -3.18 1.34
C VAL A 44 6.13 -2.27 1.87
N LEU A 45 5.85 -1.00 2.16
CA LEU A 45 6.84 -0.06 2.70
C LEU A 45 7.35 -0.51 4.08
N LEU A 46 6.46 -0.93 4.98
CA LEU A 46 6.85 -1.48 6.28
C LEU A 46 7.64 -2.79 6.14
N GLY A 47 7.24 -3.67 5.23
CA GLY A 47 7.96 -4.91 4.94
C GLY A 47 9.36 -4.68 4.40
N LEU A 48 9.55 -3.73 3.48
CA LEU A 48 10.87 -3.37 2.95
C LEU A 48 11.76 -2.70 4.02
N TRP A 49 11.19 -1.85 4.86
CA TRP A 49 11.92 -1.23 5.98
C TRP A 49 12.38 -2.29 7.01
N LEU A 50 11.48 -3.19 7.43
CA LEU A 50 11.82 -4.28 8.35
C LEU A 50 12.83 -5.26 7.75
N LEU A 51 12.66 -5.62 6.47
CA LEU A 51 13.63 -6.49 5.79
C LEU A 51 15.01 -5.83 5.77
N GLY A 52 15.11 -4.53 5.47
CA GLY A 52 16.35 -3.77 5.52
C GLY A 52 17.08 -3.84 6.87
N THR A 53 16.34 -3.78 7.99
CA THR A 53 16.95 -3.93 9.33
C THR A 53 17.44 -5.35 9.63
N ALA A 54 16.85 -6.37 9.00
CA ALA A 54 17.23 -7.77 9.22
C ALA A 54 18.47 -8.21 8.43
N ILE A 55 18.81 -7.51 7.34
CA ILE A 55 20.01 -7.78 6.53
C ILE A 55 21.23 -6.94 6.93
N SER A 56 21.09 -5.97 7.84
CA SER A 56 22.22 -5.32 8.49
C SER A 56 22.85 -6.27 9.52
N LYS A 57 23.69 -7.18 9.03
CA LYS A 57 24.61 -7.94 9.86
C LYS A 57 25.87 -7.09 9.99
N ASP A 58 25.89 -6.23 11.02
CA ASP A 58 27.10 -5.50 11.41
C ASP A 58 28.14 -6.52 11.87
N ASP A 59 29.00 -6.98 10.97
CA ASP A 59 30.32 -7.48 11.33
C ASP A 59 31.07 -6.26 11.87
N GLY A 60 30.83 -5.92 13.14
CA GLY A 60 31.38 -4.76 13.80
C GLY A 60 32.87 -4.71 13.52
N ALA A 61 33.28 -3.75 12.69
CA ALA A 61 34.67 -3.52 12.36
C ALA A 61 35.35 -3.03 13.64
N ILE A 62 35.83 -3.97 14.44
CA ILE A 62 36.55 -3.71 15.67
C ILE A 62 37.93 -3.22 15.25
N ASP A 63 38.19 -1.95 15.53
CA ASP A 63 39.46 -1.30 15.27
C ASP A 63 40.53 -1.96 16.15
N CYS A 64 41.40 -2.74 15.51
CA CYS A 64 42.54 -3.42 16.14
C CYS A 64 43.82 -2.59 15.89
N PRO A 65 44.79 -2.61 16.83
CA PRO A 65 46.07 -1.94 16.66
C PRO A 65 46.83 -2.43 15.42
N VAL A 66 47.68 -1.56 14.87
CA VAL A 66 48.39 -1.80 13.61
C VAL A 66 49.13 -3.15 13.61
N GLY A 67 48.79 -4.00 12.64
CA GLY A 67 49.36 -5.34 12.49
C GLY A 67 48.61 -6.47 13.21
N LYS A 68 47.44 -6.20 13.80
CA LYS A 68 46.58 -7.22 14.42
C LYS A 68 45.26 -7.41 13.65
N THR A 69 44.72 -8.62 13.64
CA THR A 69 43.43 -8.92 12.99
C THR A 69 42.40 -9.40 14.01
N TRP A 70 41.14 -9.01 13.82
CA TRP A 70 40.04 -9.44 14.68
C TRP A 70 39.67 -10.90 14.42
N SER A 71 39.57 -11.71 15.49
CA SER A 71 39.08 -13.08 15.39
C SER A 71 37.66 -13.21 15.92
N GLN A 72 36.72 -13.54 15.03
CA GLN A 72 35.33 -13.81 15.37
C GLN A 72 35.19 -15.00 16.35
N ALA A 73 36.12 -15.97 16.33
CA ALA A 73 36.06 -17.18 17.15
C ALA A 73 36.37 -16.93 18.63
N HIS A 74 37.26 -15.98 18.94
CA HIS A 74 37.73 -15.74 20.30
C HIS A 74 37.52 -14.30 20.78
N GLN A 75 36.82 -13.47 20.00
CA GLN A 75 36.41 -12.11 20.38
C GLN A 75 37.57 -11.24 20.91
N HIS A 76 38.78 -11.39 20.34
CA HIS A 76 39.93 -10.54 20.61
C HIS A 76 40.80 -10.38 19.36
N CYS A 77 41.62 -9.32 19.33
CA CYS A 77 42.60 -9.07 18.27
C CYS A 77 43.86 -9.94 18.49
N HIS A 78 44.33 -10.58 17.42
CA HIS A 78 45.58 -11.35 17.40
C HIS A 78 46.70 -10.64 16.69
#